data_AF-A0A4W5LE63-F1
#
_entry.id   AF-A0A4W5LE63-F1
#
_cell.length_a   1.000
_cell.length_b   1.000
_cell.length_c   1.000
_cell.angle_alpha   90.00
_cell.angle_beta   90.00
_cell.angle_gamma   90.00
#
_symmetry.space_group_name_H-M   'P 1'
#
loop_
_entity.id
_entity.type
_entity.pdbx_description
1 polymer ?
#
loop_
_entity_poly.entity_id
_entity_poly.type
_entity_poly.pdbx_seq_one_letter_code
_entity_poly.pdbx_strand_id
1 'polypeptide(L)' 'MINYVILKDDSGDSQYFSINSYTGVIHTRASFDREQKGSYLIEVQSQDSSESARPGQQGQPNTGGYIK' A
#
# COMPACT_ATOMS: atom_id res chain seq x y z
N MET A 1 0.50 10.41 -13.68
CA MET A 1 1.30 10.53 -12.44
C MET A 1 0.78 9.47 -11.48
N ILE A 2 1.64 8.68 -10.85
CA ILE A 2 1.24 7.65 -9.88
C ILE A 2 1.40 8.22 -8.47
N ASN A 3 0.42 7.98 -7.60
CA ASN A 3 0.48 8.29 -6.17
C ASN A 3 0.48 7.01 -5.35
N TYR A 4 1.21 7.01 -4.24
CA TYR A 4 1.33 5.87 -3.33
C TYR A 4 0.80 6.19 -1.93
N VAL A 5 0.11 5.22 -1.31
CA VAL A 5 -0.38 5.30 0.07
C VAL A 5 -0.27 3.95 0.77
N ILE A 6 0.12 3.96 2.04
CA ILE A 6 0.02 2.78 2.92
C ILE A 6 -1.41 2.74 3.46
N LEU A 7 -2.11 1.63 3.25
CA LEU A 7 -3.44 1.39 3.78
C LEU A 7 -3.36 1.00 5.25
N LYS A 8 -4.32 1.47 6.03
CA LYS A 8 -4.48 1.05 7.42
C LYS A 8 -5.19 -0.29 7.47
N ASP A 9 -4.66 -1.18 8.30
CA ASP A 9 -5.20 -2.50 8.57
C ASP A 9 -5.33 -2.73 10.09
N ASP A 10 -5.97 -3.83 10.47
CA ASP A 10 -6.21 -4.18 11.87
C ASP A 10 -4.92 -4.59 12.61
N SER A 11 -3.84 -4.91 11.89
CA SER A 11 -2.56 -5.27 12.50
C SER A 11 -1.89 -4.09 13.20
N GLY A 12 -2.21 -2.86 12.77
CA GLY A 12 -1.57 -1.64 13.23
C GLY A 12 -0.12 -1.49 12.76
N ASP A 13 0.39 -2.38 11.90
CA ASP A 13 1.78 -2.36 11.45
C ASP A 13 2.09 -1.16 10.55
N SER A 14 1.09 -0.74 9.78
CA SER A 14 1.15 0.46 8.93
C SER A 14 1.65 1.72 9.65
N GLN A 15 1.46 1.84 10.98
CA GLN A 15 1.90 3.00 11.74
C GLN A 15 3.43 3.14 11.84
N TYR A 16 4.16 2.03 11.74
CA TYR A 16 5.63 2.00 11.84
C TYR A 16 6.33 2.31 10.52
N PHE A 17 5.58 2.56 9.46
CA PHE A 17 6.11 2.83 8.13
C PHE A 17 5.55 4.14 7.56
N SER A 18 6.29 4.72 6.63
CA SER A 18 5.84 5.82 5.76
C SER A 18 6.22 5.52 4.33
N ILE A 19 5.47 6.08 3.39
CA ILE A 19 5.77 6.01 1.97
C ILE A 19 5.82 7.42 1.40
N ASN A 20 6.83 7.70 0.57
CA ASN A 20 6.84 8.90 -0.23
C ASN A 20 5.80 8.77 -1.35
N SER A 21 4.80 9.65 -1.36
CA SER A 21 3.64 9.53 -2.25
C SER A 21 3.96 9.64 -3.73
N TYR A 22 5.11 10.21 -4.11
CA TYR A 22 5.50 10.41 -5.52
C TYR A 22 6.50 9.37 -6.02
N THR A 23 7.36 8.85 -5.14
CA THR A 23 8.46 7.93 -5.51
C THR A 23 8.20 6.49 -5.06
N GLY A 24 7.28 6.27 -4.14
CA GLY A 24 7.01 4.96 -3.55
C GLY A 24 8.09 4.48 -2.57
N VAL A 25 9.10 5.29 -2.23
CA VAL A 25 10.13 4.92 -1.25
C VAL A 25 9.51 4.75 0.13
N ILE A 26 9.70 3.58 0.74
CA ILE A 26 9.22 3.24 2.07
C ILE A 26 10.32 3.53 3.10
N HIS A 27 9.96 4.22 4.17
CA HIS A 27 10.83 4.50 5.32
C HIS A 27 10.22 3.97 6.60
N THR A 28 11.09 3.53 7.51
CA THR A 28 10.69 3.14 8.87
C THR A 28 10.50 4.38 9.73
N ARG A 29 9.53 4.34 10.65
CA ARG A 29 9.25 5.39 11.64
C ARG A 29 9.69 5.02 13.06
N ALA A 30 10.18 3.80 13.22
CA ALA A 30 10.64 3.25 14.48
C ALA A 30 11.84 2.33 14.24
N SER A 31 12.56 2.01 15.32
CA SER A 31 13.54 0.93 15.35
C SER A 31 12.83 -0.40 15.55
N PHE A 32 13.32 -1.46 14.88
CA PHE A 32 12.74 -2.79 14.98
C PHE A 32 13.68 -3.75 15.67
N ASP A 33 13.13 -4.48 16.64
CA ASP A 33 13.79 -5.61 17.28
C ASP A 33 13.15 -6.91 16.76
N ARG A 34 13.96 -7.73 16.08
CA ARG A 34 13.48 -8.98 15.48
C ARG A 34 13.12 -10.04 16.52
N GLU A 35 13.66 -9.96 17.72
CA GLU A 35 13.31 -10.88 18.82
C GLU A 35 11.91 -10.56 19.39
N GLN A 36 11.48 -9.30 19.29
CA GLN A 36 10.13 -8.88 19.69
C GLN A 36 9.09 -9.15 18.59
N LYS A 37 9.41 -8.84 17.33
CA LYS A 37 8.53 -9.09 16.20
C LYS A 37 9.32 -9.35 14.91
N GLY A 38 9.20 -10.57 14.40
CA GLY A 38 10.01 -11.06 13.28
C GLY A 38 9.55 -10.60 11.89
N SER A 39 8.30 -10.15 11.75
CA SER A 39 7.69 -9.72 10.49
C SER A 39 6.58 -8.69 10.72
N TYR A 40 6.41 -7.80 9.74
CA TYR A 40 5.36 -6.79 9.68
C TYR A 40 4.68 -6.89 8.32
N LEU A 41 3.36 -6.77 8.29
CA LEU A 41 2.59 -6.75 7.05
C LEU A 41 2.14 -5.31 6.79
N ILE A 42 2.35 -4.80 5.59
CA ILE A 42 1.78 -3.52 5.16
C ILE A 42 1.15 -3.68 3.79
N GLU A 43 -0.02 -3.07 3.60
CA GLU A 43 -0.67 -3.00 2.31
C GLU A 43 -0.41 -1.62 1.69
N VAL A 44 0.04 -1.61 0.43
CA VAL A 44 0.36 -0.38 -0.31
C VAL A 44 -0.54 -0.29 -1.53
N GLN A 45 -1.25 0.81 -1.65
CA GLN A 45 -2.02 1.14 -2.84
C GLN A 45 -1.23 2.13 -3.72
N SER A 46 -1.18 1.85 -5.01
CA SER A 46 -0.75 2.80 -6.03
C SER A 46 -1.94 3.18 -6.91
N GLN A 47 -2.06 4.46 -7.23
CA GLN A 47 -3.14 4.99 -8.05
C GLN A 47 -2.60 5.94 -9.10
N ASP A 48 -2.92 5.69 -10.36
CA ASP A 48 -2.74 6.65 -11.44
C ASP A 48 -4.05 7.37 -11.76
N SER A 49 -3.97 8.36 -12.64
CA SER A 49 -5.14 9.10 -13.12
C SER A 49 -5.80 8.44 -14.34
N SER A 50 -5.42 7.21 -14.68
CA SER A 50 -5.90 6.52 -15.87
C SER A 50 -7.20 5.80 -15.55
N GLU A 51 -8.11 5.74 -16.53
CA GLU A 51 -9.30 4.92 -16.39
C GLU A 51 -8.93 3.43 -16.45
N SER A 52 -9.76 2.61 -15.80
CA SER A 52 -9.67 1.16 -15.88
C SER A 52 -9.65 0.69 -17.33
N ALA A 53 -8.69 -0.15 -17.68
CA ALA A 53 -8.67 -0.80 -18.99
C ALA A 53 -9.71 -1.94 -19.09
N ARG A 54 -10.40 -2.26 -17.98
CA ARG A 54 -11.43 -3.30 -17.92
C ARG A 54 -12.74 -2.78 -18.53
N PRO A 55 -13.25 -3.42 -19.61
CA PRO A 55 -14.53 -3.05 -20.19
C PRO A 55 -15.65 -3.12 -19.14
N GLY A 56 -16.45 -2.05 -19.04
CA GLY A 56 -17.59 -1.98 -18.11
C GLY A 56 -17.24 -1.66 -16.65
N GLN A 57 -15.98 -1.40 -16.31
CA GLN A 57 -15.55 -0.97 -14.96
C GLN A 57 -15.10 0.49 -14.95
N GLN A 58 -15.94 1.38 -15.51
CA GLN A 58 -15.70 2.83 -15.48
C GLN A 58 -15.60 3.30 -14.02
N GLY A 59 -14.53 4.03 -13.69
CA GLY A 59 -14.28 4.57 -12.36
C GLY A 59 -13.78 3.58 -11.29
N GLN A 60 -13.65 2.28 -11.58
CA GLN A 60 -13.05 1.30 -10.65
C GLN A 60 -11.57 1.07 -11.00
N PRO A 61 -10.63 1.32 -10.07
CA PRO A 61 -9.21 1.10 -10.34
C PRO A 61 -8.92 -0.38 -10.65
N ASN A 62 -7.88 -0.62 -11.45
CA ASN A 62 -7.39 -1.97 -11.68
C ASN A 62 -6.89 -2.56 -10.34
N THR A 63 -7.59 -3.59 -9.84
CA THR A 63 -7.17 -4.32 -8.64
C THR A 63 -6.49 -5.64 -9.03
N GLY A 64 -5.37 -5.97 -8.40
CA GLY A 64 -4.80 -7.32 -8.47
C GLY A 64 -5.85 -8.29 -7.95
N GLY A 65 -6.26 -9.25 -8.78
CA GLY A 65 -7.33 -10.19 -8.45
C GLY A 65 -6.90 -11.15 -7.34
N TYR A 66 -6.94 -10.69 -6.09
CA TYR A 66 -7.08 -11.61 -4.96
C TYR A 66 -8.55 -12.04 -4.94
N ILE A 67 -8.80 -13.16 -5.59
CA ILE A 67 -10.02 -13.95 -5.35
C ILE A 67 -9.95 -14.32 -3.87
N LYS A 68 -10.91 -13.85 -3.07
CA LYS A 68 -11.10 -14.33 -1.70
C LYS A 68 -11.51 -15.80 -1.72
#